data_AF-A0A1W5ZR03-F1
#
_entry.id   AF-A0A1W5ZR03-F1
#
_cell.length_a   1.000
_cell.length_b   1.000
_cell.length_c   1.000
_cell.angle_alpha   90.00
_cell.angle_beta   90.00
_cell.angle_gamma   90.00
#
_symmetry.space_group_name_H-M   'P 1'
#
loop_
_entity.id
_entity.type
_entity.pdbx_description
1 polymer ?
#
loop_
_entity_poly.entity_id
_entity_poly.type
_entity_poly.pdbx_seq_one_letter_code
_entity_poly.pdbx_strand_id
1 'polypeptide(L)'
;MIERLPEPISLPTDAGPHTLSNIEWWYEYAYLTGDRGGQYAVMASFFRVGETACKKGHYLIFTLIDLDKKEKQSYSLFDANLRLQMLSFYLPFYLLLHPTDTQMWKLYKNLLLNQIPPEHSQFKAASIQKNQTKLIYGENELAFFGEKQDRFTLHLKKI
;
A
#
# COMPACT_ATOMS: atom_id res chain seq x y z
N MET A 1 4.33 -18.50 -32.54
CA MET A 1 3.87 -17.60 -31.48
C MET A 1 4.68 -16.33 -31.63
N ILE A 2 4.06 -15.22 -32.04
CA ILE A 2 4.78 -13.96 -32.22
C ILE A 2 4.90 -13.32 -30.84
N GLU A 3 6.10 -13.28 -30.28
CA GLU A 3 6.39 -12.49 -29.08
C GLU A 3 6.18 -11.02 -29.43
N ARG A 4 5.07 -10.44 -28.93
CA ARG A 4 4.93 -8.99 -28.92
C ARG A 4 5.92 -8.46 -27.89
N LEU A 5 6.82 -7.59 -28.32
CA LEU A 5 7.62 -6.78 -27.41
C LEU A 5 6.67 -6.00 -26.49
N PRO A 6 6.95 -5.92 -25.18
CA PRO A 6 6.12 -5.16 -24.26
C PRO A 6 6.07 -3.70 -24.70
N GLU A 7 4.88 -3.10 -24.64
CA GLU A 7 4.72 -1.67 -24.89
C GLU A 7 5.58 -0.86 -23.89
N PRO A 8 6.20 0.25 -24.31
CA PRO A 8 7.01 1.07 -23.44
C PRO A 8 6.17 1.70 -22.32
N ILE A 9 6.66 1.66 -21.08
CA ILE A 9 6.02 2.27 -19.92
C ILE A 9 6.01 3.79 -20.07
N SER A 10 4.86 4.41 -19.81
CA SER A 10 4.58 5.83 -19.94
C SER A 10 3.88 6.37 -18.68
N LEU A 11 4.36 7.49 -18.15
CA LEU A 11 3.74 8.16 -17.00
C LEU A 11 2.90 9.34 -17.48
N PRO A 12 1.73 9.59 -16.86
CA PRO A 12 1.07 8.90 -15.75
C PRO A 12 0.16 7.75 -16.20
N THR A 13 0.08 7.42 -17.49
CA THR A 13 -0.83 6.41 -18.03
C THR A 13 -0.68 5.08 -17.30
N ASP A 14 0.56 4.63 -17.14
CA ASP A 14 0.93 3.40 -16.44
C ASP A 14 1.19 3.62 -14.95
N ALA A 15 1.01 4.84 -14.43
CA ALA A 15 0.95 5.07 -12.99
C ALA A 15 -0.41 4.63 -12.40
N GLY A 16 -1.44 4.54 -13.24
CA GLY A 16 -2.78 4.16 -12.86
C GLY A 16 -2.91 2.68 -12.45
N PRO A 17 -4.11 2.27 -11.99
CA PRO A 17 -4.32 0.91 -11.52
C PRO A 17 -4.40 -0.12 -12.66
N HIS A 18 -3.64 -1.20 -12.54
CA HIS A 18 -3.57 -2.34 -13.45
C HIS A 18 -4.55 -3.45 -13.03
N THR A 19 -5.75 -3.46 -13.60
CA THR A 19 -6.85 -4.36 -13.17
C THR A 19 -6.51 -5.85 -13.15
N LEU A 20 -5.60 -6.30 -14.02
CA LEU A 20 -5.19 -7.69 -14.14
C LEU A 20 -4.05 -8.07 -13.18
N SER A 21 -3.36 -7.11 -12.57
CA SER A 21 -2.30 -7.41 -11.62
C SER A 21 -2.88 -7.92 -10.30
N ASN A 22 -2.30 -8.97 -9.74
CA ASN A 22 -2.66 -9.44 -8.40
C ASN A 22 -2.11 -8.53 -7.30
N ILE A 23 -0.99 -7.85 -7.56
CA ILE A 23 -0.34 -6.90 -6.65
C ILE A 23 0.10 -5.67 -7.44
N GLU A 24 -0.24 -4.50 -6.94
CA GLU A 24 0.31 -3.24 -7.40
C GLU A 24 0.93 -2.50 -6.21
N TRP A 25 2.01 -1.78 -6.49
CA TRP A 25 2.82 -1.13 -5.48
C TRP A 25 3.29 0.24 -5.97
N TRP A 26 2.92 1.28 -5.23
CA TRP A 26 3.47 2.62 -5.39
C TRP A 26 4.38 2.90 -4.20
N TYR A 27 5.66 3.08 -4.48
CA TYR A 27 6.72 3.29 -3.52
C TYR A 27 7.39 4.64 -3.74
N GLU A 28 7.68 5.34 -2.65
CA GLU A 28 8.47 6.55 -2.66
C GLU A 28 9.41 6.59 -1.45
N TYR A 29 10.46 7.39 -1.59
CA TYR A 29 11.25 7.82 -0.46
C TYR A 29 11.72 9.25 -0.73
N ALA A 30 11.86 10.05 0.32
CA ALA A 30 12.37 11.40 0.19
C ALA A 30 13.12 11.85 1.45
N TYR A 31 14.09 12.73 1.24
CA TYR A 31 14.67 13.56 2.29
C TYR A 31 13.95 14.91 2.28
N LEU A 32 13.51 15.35 3.45
CA LEU A 32 12.68 16.54 3.60
C LEU A 32 13.35 17.52 4.56
N THR A 33 13.26 18.81 4.25
CA THR A 33 13.58 19.89 5.18
C THR A 33 12.27 20.49 5.66
N GLY A 34 12.06 20.49 6.98
CA GLY A 34 10.89 21.13 7.59
C GLY A 34 10.91 22.65 7.45
N ASP A 35 9.75 23.27 7.62
CA ASP A 35 9.57 24.74 7.64
C ASP A 35 10.47 25.45 8.67
N ARG A 36 10.84 24.75 9.75
CA ARG A 36 11.76 25.21 10.80
C ARG A 36 13.20 24.70 10.65
N GLY A 37 13.56 24.15 9.49
CA GLY A 37 14.92 23.69 9.17
C GLY A 37 15.28 22.27 9.61
N GLY A 38 14.41 21.58 10.35
CA GLY A 38 14.64 20.19 10.77
C GLY A 38 14.77 19.22 9.60
N GLN A 39 15.60 18.19 9.77
CA GLN A 39 15.90 17.21 8.71
C GLN A 39 15.11 15.91 8.92
N TYR A 40 14.42 15.46 7.88
CA TYR A 40 13.58 14.26 7.94
C TYR A 40 13.84 13.33 6.76
N ALA A 41 13.55 12.04 6.95
CA ALA A 41 13.39 11.10 5.87
C ALA A 41 11.99 10.47 5.94
N VAL A 42 11.37 10.28 4.78
CA VAL A 42 10.07 9.61 4.67
C VAL A 42 10.18 8.46 3.68
N MET A 43 9.46 7.39 3.97
CA MET A 43 9.13 6.32 3.04
C MET A 43 7.65 5.99 3.21
N ALA A 44 6.96 5.74 2.11
CA ALA A 44 5.62 5.19 2.09
C ALA A 44 5.51 4.10 1.02
N SER A 45 4.46 3.30 1.16
CA SER A 45 4.12 2.28 0.18
C SER A 45 2.64 2.06 0.21
N PHE A 46 2.01 2.33 -0.93
CA PHE A 46 0.62 2.02 -1.17
C PHE A 46 0.59 0.71 -1.95
N PHE A 47 -0.13 -0.28 -1.44
CA PHE A 47 -0.35 -1.53 -2.13
C PHE A 47 -1.82 -1.68 -2.48
N ARG A 48 -2.06 -2.36 -3.60
CA ARG A 48 -3.37 -2.85 -4.00
C ARG A 48 -3.23 -4.33 -4.31
N VAL A 49 -4.00 -5.16 -3.62
CA VAL A 49 -3.81 -6.62 -3.59
C VAL A 49 -5.13 -7.32 -3.87
N GLY A 50 -5.12 -8.36 -4.69
CA GLY A 50 -6.26 -9.27 -4.84
C GLY A 50 -6.25 -10.01 -6.16
N GLU A 51 -6.86 -11.18 -6.19
CA GLU A 51 -6.85 -12.05 -7.39
C GLU A 51 -7.85 -11.63 -8.47
N THR A 52 -8.86 -10.81 -8.13
CA THR A 52 -9.92 -10.41 -9.06
C THR A 52 -9.95 -8.90 -9.27
N ALA A 53 -10.44 -8.46 -10.43
CA ALA A 53 -10.54 -7.04 -10.78
C ALA A 53 -11.56 -6.26 -9.93
N CYS A 54 -12.56 -6.93 -9.37
CA CYS A 54 -13.74 -6.28 -8.78
C CYS A 54 -13.57 -5.86 -7.31
N LYS A 55 -12.70 -6.52 -6.54
CA LYS A 55 -12.51 -6.24 -5.10
C LYS A 55 -11.06 -6.44 -4.68
N LYS A 56 -10.24 -5.41 -4.86
CA LYS A 56 -8.86 -5.38 -4.34
C LYS A 56 -8.88 -4.87 -2.89
N GLY A 57 -8.04 -5.47 -2.05
CA GLY A 57 -7.65 -4.94 -0.76
C GLY A 57 -6.55 -3.90 -0.90
N HIS A 58 -6.44 -3.03 0.10
CA HIS A 58 -5.52 -1.90 0.10
C HIS A 58 -4.70 -1.92 1.39
N TYR A 59 -3.39 -1.69 1.26
CA TYR A 59 -2.45 -1.67 2.37
C TYR A 59 -1.55 -0.45 2.25
N LEU A 60 -1.30 0.24 3.35
CA LEU A 60 -0.40 1.38 3.44
C LEU A 60 0.61 1.12 4.55
N ILE A 61 1.89 1.27 4.24
CA ILE A 61 2.93 1.43 5.25
C ILE A 61 3.62 2.75 5.00
N PHE A 62 3.99 3.45 6.07
CA PHE A 62 4.87 4.60 5.96
C PHE A 62 5.69 4.79 7.22
N THR A 63 6.85 5.41 7.06
CA THR A 63 7.74 5.77 8.17
C THR A 63 8.19 7.20 8.01
N LEU A 64 8.10 7.97 9.09
CA LEU A 64 8.75 9.27 9.22
C LEU A 64 9.94 9.12 10.18
N ILE A 65 11.10 9.58 9.75
CA ILE A 65 12.34 9.56 10.52
C ILE A 65 12.77 11.01 10.75
N ASP A 66 12.92 11.40 12.01
CA ASP A 66 13.57 12.65 12.41
C ASP A 66 15.08 12.39 12.48
N LEU A 67 15.83 12.95 11.54
CA LEU A 67 17.26 12.70 11.38
C LEU A 67 18.09 13.40 12.46
N ASP A 68 17.61 14.53 12.96
CA ASP A 68 18.27 15.32 14.01
C ASP A 68 18.15 14.60 15.36
N LYS A 69 16.96 14.08 15.68
CA LYS A 69 16.68 13.35 16.94
C LYS A 69 16.99 11.86 16.88
N LYS A 70 17.17 11.30 15.68
CA LYS A 70 17.33 9.85 15.44
C LYS A 70 16.10 9.05 15.91
N GLU A 71 14.92 9.63 15.77
CA GLU A 71 13.65 8.99 16.12
C GLU A 71 12.94 8.51 14.85
N LYS A 72 12.27 7.36 14.92
CA LYS A 72 11.44 6.84 13.83
C LYS A 72 10.01 6.59 14.30
N GLN A 73 9.05 6.84 13.41
CA GLN A 73 7.64 6.57 13.62
C GLN A 73 7.12 5.79 12.41
N SER A 74 6.75 4.53 12.64
CA SER A 74 6.24 3.63 11.60
C SER A 74 4.73 3.45 11.77
N TYR A 75 4.04 3.39 10.64
CA TYR A 75 2.60 3.21 10.57
C TYR A 75 2.29 2.12 9.56
N SER A 76 1.28 1.32 9.88
CA SER A 76 0.81 0.25 9.01
C SER A 76 -0.70 0.17 9.05
N LEU A 77 -1.34 0.24 7.89
CA LEU A 77 -2.79 0.29 7.79
C LEU A 77 -3.32 -0.58 6.65
N PHE A 78 -4.44 -1.25 6.87
CA PHE A 78 -5.15 -1.99 5.82
C PHE A 78 -6.65 -1.72 5.82
N ASP A 79 -7.32 -2.04 4.71
CA ASP A 79 -8.77 -2.01 4.63
C ASP A 79 -9.43 -3.37 4.93
N ALA A 80 -10.74 -3.35 5.14
CA ALA A 80 -11.51 -4.57 5.37
C ALA A 80 -11.40 -5.57 4.20
N ASN A 81 -11.22 -5.08 2.97
CA ASN A 81 -11.11 -5.94 1.79
C ASN A 81 -9.80 -6.75 1.82
N LEU A 82 -8.68 -6.15 2.22
CA LEU A 82 -7.42 -6.89 2.37
C LEU A 82 -7.55 -7.98 3.42
N ARG A 83 -8.18 -7.67 4.57
CA ARG A 83 -8.46 -8.67 5.60
C ARG A 83 -9.27 -9.84 5.05
N LEU A 84 -10.32 -9.55 4.27
CA LEU A 84 -11.14 -10.60 3.64
C LEU A 84 -10.32 -11.42 2.64
N GLN A 85 -9.49 -10.80 1.81
CA GLN A 85 -8.62 -11.51 0.87
C GLN A 85 -7.62 -12.43 1.61
N MET A 86 -7.02 -11.95 2.70
CA MET A 86 -6.14 -12.75 3.56
C MET A 86 -6.88 -13.96 4.15
N LEU A 87 -8.10 -13.76 4.66
CA LEU A 87 -8.90 -14.81 5.26
C LEU A 87 -9.43 -15.84 4.27
N SER A 88 -9.82 -15.40 3.07
CA SER A 88 -10.52 -16.26 2.11
C SER A 88 -9.59 -16.95 1.11
N PHE A 89 -8.43 -16.37 0.81
CA PHE A 89 -7.54 -16.87 -0.24
C PHE A 89 -6.12 -17.09 0.26
N TYR A 90 -5.44 -16.03 0.72
CA TYR A 90 -4.00 -16.09 0.92
C TYR A 90 -3.59 -16.99 2.09
N LEU A 91 -4.16 -16.81 3.28
CA LEU A 91 -3.77 -17.62 4.45
C LEU A 91 -4.24 -19.07 4.34
N PRO A 92 -5.47 -19.40 3.91
CA PRO A 92 -5.87 -20.79 3.71
C PRO A 92 -4.96 -21.53 2.72
N PHE A 93 -4.64 -20.91 1.58
CA PHE A 93 -3.78 -21.52 0.59
C PHE A 93 -2.35 -21.70 1.10
N TYR A 94 -1.80 -20.68 1.77
CA TYR A 94 -0.48 -20.79 2.40
C TYR A 94 -0.44 -21.91 3.44
N LEU A 95 -1.44 -21.99 4.33
CA LEU A 95 -1.50 -23.00 5.40
C LEU A 95 -1.76 -24.41 4.88
N LEU A 96 -2.37 -24.57 3.70
CA LEU A 96 -2.46 -25.86 3.03
C LEU A 96 -1.08 -26.37 2.63
N LEU A 97 -0.20 -25.48 2.16
CA LEU A 97 1.18 -25.80 1.77
C LEU A 97 2.14 -25.87 2.96
N HIS A 98 1.85 -25.13 4.03
CA HIS A 98 2.68 -24.98 5.23
C HIS A 98 1.88 -25.25 6.52
N PRO A 99 1.34 -26.47 6.70
CA PRO A 99 0.40 -26.76 7.78
C PRO A 99 1.01 -26.67 9.19
N THR A 100 2.33 -26.73 9.31
CA THR A 100 3.05 -26.64 10.59
C THR A 100 3.47 -25.22 10.96
N ASP A 101 3.16 -24.21 10.14
CA ASP A 101 3.48 -22.81 10.43
C ASP A 101 2.53 -22.25 11.50
N THR A 102 2.94 -22.43 12.76
CA THR A 102 2.17 -21.99 13.93
C THR A 102 1.95 -20.48 13.98
N GLN A 103 2.86 -19.68 13.40
CA GLN A 103 2.75 -18.23 13.39
C GLN A 103 1.65 -17.80 12.42
N MET A 104 1.60 -18.38 11.22
CA MET A 104 0.55 -18.09 10.25
C MET A 104 -0.82 -18.61 10.70
N TRP A 105 -0.88 -19.75 11.40
CA TRP A 105 -2.11 -20.19 12.05
C TRP A 105 -2.60 -19.19 13.11
N LYS A 106 -1.68 -18.62 13.91
CA LYS A 106 -2.02 -17.61 14.91
C LYS A 106 -2.54 -16.34 14.24
N LEU A 107 -1.87 -15.86 13.18
CA LEU A 107 -2.34 -14.72 12.39
C LEU A 107 -3.74 -14.98 11.83
N TYR A 108 -3.96 -16.14 11.21
CA TYR A 108 -5.25 -16.51 10.64
C TYR A 108 -6.37 -16.51 11.70
N LYS A 109 -6.13 -17.12 12.87
CA LYS A 109 -7.06 -17.09 14.01
C LYS A 109 -7.34 -15.67 14.50
N ASN A 110 -6.31 -14.84 14.65
CA ASN A 110 -6.47 -13.45 15.08
C ASN A 110 -7.38 -12.69 14.11
N LEU A 111 -7.13 -12.78 12.80
CA LEU A 111 -7.93 -12.11 11.79
C LEU A 111 -9.40 -12.60 11.76
N LEU A 112 -9.63 -13.90 12.00
CA LEU A 112 -10.98 -14.48 12.14
C LEU A 112 -11.72 -13.89 13.34
N LEU A 113 -11.03 -13.68 14.45
CA LEU A 113 -11.56 -13.02 15.66
C LEU A 113 -11.62 -11.49 15.54
N ASN A 114 -11.37 -10.94 14.35
CA ASN A 114 -11.29 -9.50 14.10
C ASN A 114 -10.23 -8.80 14.98
N GLN A 115 -9.22 -9.54 15.44
CA GLN A 115 -8.08 -9.02 16.17
C GLN A 115 -7.01 -8.62 15.17
N ILE A 116 -6.82 -7.31 15.05
CA ILE A 116 -5.78 -6.74 14.20
C ILE A 116 -4.44 -6.93 14.92
N PRO A 117 -3.46 -7.60 14.30
CA PRO A 117 -2.13 -7.72 14.90
C PRO A 117 -1.51 -6.32 15.06
N PRO A 118 -0.91 -5.99 16.22
CA PRO A 118 -0.03 -4.82 16.31
C PRO A 118 1.14 -4.95 15.31
N GLU A 119 1.69 -3.89 14.71
CA GLU A 119 1.42 -2.44 14.83
C GLU A 119 0.38 -1.94 13.79
N HIS A 120 -0.48 -2.85 13.30
CA HIS A 120 -1.40 -2.52 12.22
C HIS A 120 -2.68 -1.84 12.73
N SER A 121 -3.25 -0.99 11.89
CA SER A 121 -4.54 -0.35 12.09
C SER A 121 -5.44 -0.53 10.87
N GLN A 122 -6.75 -0.30 11.03
CA GLN A 122 -7.68 -0.37 9.92
C GLN A 122 -8.10 1.03 9.47
N PHE A 123 -8.14 1.27 8.15
CA PHE A 123 -8.80 2.45 7.59
C PHE A 123 -10.15 2.10 6.95
N LYS A 124 -11.04 3.10 6.89
CA LYS A 124 -12.45 2.88 6.52
C LYS A 124 -12.68 2.69 5.02
N ALA A 125 -11.96 3.42 4.18
CA ALA A 125 -12.17 3.41 2.74
C ALA A 125 -10.87 3.66 1.97
N ALA A 126 -10.75 3.04 0.80
CA ALA A 126 -9.77 3.40 -0.20
C ALA A 126 -10.45 3.65 -1.55
N SER A 127 -9.87 4.53 -2.35
CA SER A 127 -10.28 4.76 -3.74
C SER A 127 -9.07 5.13 -4.60
N ILE A 128 -9.17 4.82 -5.89
CA ILE A 128 -8.18 5.18 -6.89
C ILE A 128 -8.89 5.89 -8.03
N GLN A 129 -8.47 7.12 -8.31
CA GLN A 129 -8.94 7.92 -9.43
C GLN A 129 -7.95 7.79 -10.59
N LYS A 130 -8.45 7.55 -11.81
CA LYS A 130 -7.62 7.32 -13.01
C LYS A 130 -7.28 8.60 -13.77
N ASN A 131 -8.21 9.55 -13.85
CA ASN A 131 -8.00 10.83 -14.54
C ASN A 131 -7.22 11.76 -13.60
N GLN A 132 -5.89 11.76 -13.76
CA GLN A 132 -4.89 12.06 -12.73
C GLN A 132 -4.87 10.95 -11.68
N THR A 133 -3.84 10.10 -11.74
CA THR A 133 -3.67 8.99 -10.79
C THR A 133 -3.63 9.54 -9.37
N LYS A 134 -4.67 9.24 -8.60
CA LYS A 134 -4.78 9.66 -7.20
C LYS A 134 -5.25 8.49 -6.35
N LEU A 135 -4.38 8.08 -5.43
CA LEU A 135 -4.62 7.04 -4.43
C LEU A 135 -5.10 7.71 -3.15
N ILE A 136 -6.23 7.28 -2.60
CA ILE A 136 -6.78 7.80 -1.34
C ILE A 136 -6.99 6.61 -0.42
N TYR A 137 -6.19 6.49 0.64
CA TYR A 137 -6.18 5.35 1.57
C TYR A 137 -6.45 5.88 3.00
N GLY A 138 -7.73 5.89 3.38
CA GLY A 138 -8.19 6.61 4.56
C GLY A 138 -8.00 8.11 4.39
N GLU A 139 -7.18 8.71 5.26
CA GLU A 139 -6.83 10.13 5.22
C GLU A 139 -5.46 10.38 4.56
N ASN A 140 -4.84 9.33 3.99
CA ASN A 140 -3.57 9.42 3.28
C ASN A 140 -3.81 9.48 1.78
N GLU A 141 -3.00 10.26 1.06
CA GLU A 141 -3.18 10.50 -0.36
C GLU A 141 -1.83 10.51 -1.10
N LEU A 142 -1.79 9.89 -2.28
CA LEU A 142 -0.72 10.05 -3.27
C LEU A 142 -1.35 10.46 -4.60
N ALA A 143 -0.93 11.60 -5.16
CA ALA A 143 -1.48 12.14 -6.41
C ALA A 143 -0.37 12.49 -7.41
N PHE A 144 -0.51 12.05 -8.65
CA PHE A 144 0.39 12.35 -9.77
C PHE A 144 -0.20 13.46 -10.66
N PHE A 145 0.61 14.46 -11.04
CA PHE A 145 0.14 15.65 -11.75
C PHE A 145 0.24 15.54 -13.28
N GLY A 146 -0.49 14.62 -13.92
CA GLY A 146 -0.61 14.57 -15.40
C GLY A 146 0.72 14.32 -16.16
N GLU A 147 0.66 14.19 -17.49
CA GLU A 147 1.81 13.73 -18.31
C GLU A 147 2.95 14.74 -18.50
N LYS A 148 2.74 15.99 -18.08
CA LYS A 148 3.72 17.07 -18.31
C LYS A 148 4.47 17.49 -17.06
N GLN A 149 4.24 16.82 -15.92
CA GLN A 149 4.87 17.19 -14.66
C GLN A 149 5.48 15.95 -14.00
N ASP A 150 6.79 15.94 -13.85
CA ASP A 150 7.53 14.93 -13.07
C ASP A 150 7.38 15.20 -11.56
N ARG A 151 6.14 15.34 -11.10
CA ARG A 151 5.80 15.73 -9.73
C ARG A 151 4.62 14.92 -9.24
N PHE A 152 4.66 14.61 -7.95
CA PHE A 152 3.54 14.06 -7.21
C PHE A 152 3.37 14.84 -5.90
N THR A 153 2.20 14.71 -5.28
CA THR A 153 1.95 15.15 -3.92
C THR A 153 1.63 13.95 -3.06
N LEU A 154 2.26 13.92 -1.89
CA LEU A 154 2.03 12.93 -0.85
C LEU A 154 1.49 13.65 0.38
N HIS A 155 0.36 13.16 0.88
CA HIS A 155 -0.23 13.58 2.14
C HIS A 155 -0.32 12.36 3.06
N LEU A 156 0.40 12.40 4.19
CA LEU A 156 0.39 11.34 5.20
C LEU A 156 -0.17 11.91 6.51
N LYS A 157 -1.13 11.20 7.09
CA LYS A 157 -1.74 11.54 8.38
C LYS A 157 -1.45 10.45 9.40
N LYS A 158 -0.89 10.87 10.54
CA LYS A 158 -0.68 10.02 11.71
C LYS A 158 -2.04 9.58 12.26
N ILE A 159 -2.12 8.33 12.70
CA ILE A 159 -3.30 7.70 13.30
C ILE A 159 -3.24 7.88 14.82
#